data_AF-A0A3N5FW18-F1
#
_entry.id   AF-A0A3N5FW18-F1
#
_cell.length_a   1.000
_cell.length_b   1.000
_cell.length_c   1.000
_cell.angle_alpha   90.00
_cell.angle_beta   90.00
_cell.angle_gamma   90.00
#
_symmetry.space_group_name_H-M   'P 1'
#
loop_
_entity.id
_entity.type
_entity.pdbx_description
1 polymer ?
#
loop_
_entity_poly.entity_id
_entity_poly.type
_entity_poly.pdbx_seq_one_letter_code
_entity_poly.pdbx_strand_id
1 'polypeptide(L)'
;MKYVFRWTTRTVLVLTAVAVAAQVPTQPPVSPQEGPNVTFKVEVNYVEVDARVLDAQGNFIRDLTKEDFQVVEDGKPQAIDTFALVNIPVERPEVPLFARAPIEPDVSSNARDFNG
;
A
#
# COMPACT_ATOMS: atom_id res chain seq x y z
N MET A 1 -31.95 27.72 57.26
CA MET A 1 -32.17 27.06 55.95
C MET A 1 -33.45 26.23 56.05
N LYS A 2 -34.58 26.72 55.53
CA LYS A 2 -35.16 26.47 54.18
C LYS A 2 -35.63 25.02 54.01
N TYR A 3 -36.90 24.80 54.38
CA TYR A 3 -37.59 23.51 54.41
C TYR A 3 -38.46 23.31 53.15
N VAL A 4 -38.25 22.15 52.52
CA VAL A 4 -39.24 21.10 52.20
C VAL A 4 -40.40 21.41 51.23
N PHE A 5 -40.31 20.76 50.07
CA PHE A 5 -41.38 20.57 49.09
C PHE A 5 -42.13 19.27 49.41
N ARG A 6 -43.41 19.37 49.80
CA ARG A 6 -44.35 18.23 49.82
C ARG A 6 -45.72 18.72 49.36
N TRP A 7 -46.18 18.14 48.26
CA TRP A 7 -47.49 18.34 47.67
C TRP A 7 -48.61 17.81 48.60
N THR A 8 -49.67 18.60 48.75
CA THR A 8 -50.97 18.14 49.25
C THR A 8 -51.96 18.07 48.10
N THR A 9 -52.52 16.88 47.91
CA THR A 9 -53.49 16.47 46.90
C THR A 9 -54.76 17.32 46.94
N ARG A 10 -55.20 17.81 45.78
CA ARG A 10 -56.61 18.16 45.56
C ARG A 10 -57.08 17.53 44.25
N THR A 11 -57.88 16.49 44.41
CA THR A 11 -58.66 15.83 43.37
C THR A 11 -59.52 16.86 42.64
N VAL A 12 -59.34 16.96 41.33
CA VAL A 12 -60.33 17.56 40.43
C VAL A 12 -60.86 16.44 39.56
N LEU A 13 -62.09 16.03 39.87
CA LEU A 13 -62.96 15.30 38.95
C LEU A 13 -63.63 16.35 38.05
N VAL A 14 -63.93 15.97 36.80
CA VAL A 14 -65.17 16.28 36.04
C VAL A 14 -64.94 16.75 34.59
N LEU A 15 -65.72 16.09 33.72
CA LEU A 15 -66.21 16.41 32.38
C LEU A 15 -65.31 16.19 31.15
N THR A 16 -65.51 14.99 30.60
CA THR A 16 -65.49 14.65 29.17
C THR A 16 -66.14 15.72 28.29
N ALA A 17 -65.37 16.25 27.35
CA ALA A 17 -65.87 16.85 26.11
C ALA A 17 -65.16 16.16 24.94
N VAL A 18 -65.95 15.51 24.10
CA VAL A 18 -65.53 14.84 22.87
C VAL A 18 -64.91 15.88 21.93
N ALA A 19 -63.61 15.79 21.68
CA ALA A 19 -62.95 16.55 20.63
C ALA A 19 -62.45 15.57 19.56
N VAL A 20 -63.08 15.69 18.40
CA VAL A 20 -62.94 14.91 17.18
C VAL A 20 -61.46 14.72 16.83
N ALA A 21 -61.04 13.46 16.66
CA ALA A 21 -59.71 13.13 16.17
C ALA A 21 -59.55 13.64 14.73
N ALA A 22 -58.79 14.72 14.55
CA ALA A 22 -58.27 15.10 13.24
C ALA A 22 -57.16 14.11 12.86
N GLN A 23 -57.45 13.14 12.00
CA GLN A 23 -56.43 12.29 11.39
C GLN A 23 -55.67 13.13 10.35
N VAL A 24 -54.49 13.62 10.72
CA VAL A 24 -53.55 14.20 9.76
C VAL A 24 -52.90 13.05 9.00
N PRO A 25 -52.98 12.98 7.65
CA PRO A 25 -52.32 11.94 6.89
C PRO A 25 -50.80 12.12 6.99
N THR A 26 -50.12 11.20 7.67
CA THR A 26 -48.65 11.09 7.64
C THR A 26 -48.21 10.59 6.26
N GLN A 27 -47.51 11.45 5.51
CA GLN A 27 -46.80 11.03 4.31
C GLN A 27 -45.66 10.07 4.68
N PRO A 28 -45.45 8.98 3.92
CA PRO A 28 -44.33 8.08 4.15
C PRO A 28 -43.00 8.82 3.92
N PRO A 29 -41.96 8.54 4.72
CA PRO A 29 -40.66 9.16 4.54
C PRO A 29 -40.06 8.75 3.19
N VAL A 30 -39.68 9.74 2.38
CA VAL A 30 -38.85 9.52 1.19
C VAL A 30 -37.45 9.12 1.63
N SER A 31 -37.05 7.90 1.29
CA SER A 31 -35.68 7.42 1.50
C SER A 31 -34.70 8.22 0.63
N PRO A 32 -33.61 8.77 1.19
CA PRO A 32 -32.61 9.48 0.42
C PRO A 32 -32.02 8.56 -0.65
N GLN A 33 -32.07 8.97 -1.91
CA GLN A 33 -31.37 8.27 -2.99
C GLN A 33 -29.88 8.46 -2.78
N GLU A 34 -29.15 7.36 -2.56
CA GLU A 34 -27.70 7.34 -2.51
C GLU A 34 -27.16 7.88 -3.85
N GLY A 35 -26.53 9.05 -3.80
CA GLY A 35 -25.88 9.66 -4.96
C GLY A 35 -24.73 8.77 -5.48
N PRO A 36 -24.23 9.03 -6.69
CA PRO A 36 -23.16 8.23 -7.28
C PRO A 36 -21.94 8.17 -6.36
N ASN A 37 -21.43 6.96 -6.11
CA ASN A 37 -20.22 6.73 -5.33
C ASN A 37 -19.02 7.41 -6.00
N VAL A 38 -18.39 8.35 -5.29
CA VAL A 38 -17.18 9.03 -5.75
C VAL A 38 -15.97 8.17 -5.36
N THR A 39 -15.26 7.63 -6.36
CA THR A 39 -14.01 6.88 -6.14
C THR A 39 -12.82 7.80 -6.41
N PHE A 40 -12.01 8.03 -5.39
CA PHE A 40 -10.73 8.72 -5.53
C PHE A 40 -9.64 7.74 -5.96
N LYS A 41 -8.82 8.14 -6.94
CA LYS A 41 -7.64 7.40 -7.39
C LYS A 41 -6.40 8.21 -7.06
N VAL A 42 -5.35 7.55 -6.62
CA VAL A 42 -4.03 8.13 -6.38
C VAL A 42 -3.01 7.39 -7.23
N GLU A 43 -2.09 8.13 -7.82
CA GLU A 43 -0.95 7.61 -8.55
C GLU A 43 0.31 7.72 -7.68
N VAL A 44 1.13 6.68 -7.66
CA VAL A 44 2.39 6.65 -6.90
C VAL A 44 3.51 6.29 -7.88
N ASN A 45 4.60 7.06 -7.84
CA ASN A 45 5.79 6.82 -8.63
C ASN A 45 6.88 6.22 -7.75
N TYR A 46 7.46 5.09 -8.17
CA TYR A 46 8.62 4.48 -7.50
C TYR A 46 9.88 4.70 -8.34
N VAL A 47 11.00 4.89 -7.67
CA VAL A 47 12.32 4.93 -8.28
C VAL A 47 13.11 3.72 -7.79
N GLU A 48 13.64 2.94 -8.72
CA GLU A 48 14.48 1.77 -8.42
C GLU A 48 15.95 2.18 -8.39
N VAL A 49 16.69 1.67 -7.41
CA VAL A 49 18.12 1.97 -7.20
C VAL A 49 18.88 0.66 -7.11
N ASP A 50 19.76 0.41 -8.08
CA ASP A 50 20.64 -0.76 -8.09
C ASP A 50 21.92 -0.51 -7.29
N ALA A 51 22.30 -1.49 -6.45
CA ALA A 51 23.53 -1.46 -5.69
C ALA A 51 24.25 -2.82 -5.75
N ARG A 52 25.58 -2.78 -5.84
CA ARG A 52 26.46 -3.95 -5.67
C ARG A 52 27.39 -3.72 -4.49
N VAL A 53 27.45 -4.67 -3.57
CA VAL A 53 28.32 -4.59 -2.40
C VAL A 53 29.30 -5.76 -2.43
N LEU A 54 30.58 -5.43 -2.39
CA LEU A 54 31.68 -6.40 -2.44
C LEU A 54 32.50 -6.30 -1.16
N ASP A 55 33.09 -7.41 -0.72
CA ASP A 55 34.12 -7.40 0.30
C ASP A 55 35.45 -6.84 -0.23
N ALA A 56 36.46 -6.77 0.63
CA ALA A 56 37.78 -6.24 0.26
C ALA A 56 38.53 -7.12 -0.77
N GLN A 57 38.09 -8.37 -0.95
CA GLN A 57 38.62 -9.33 -1.93
C GLN A 57 37.83 -9.33 -3.23
N GLY A 58 36.76 -8.53 -3.33
CA GLY A 58 35.90 -8.42 -4.51
C GLY A 58 34.76 -9.46 -4.55
N ASN A 59 34.53 -10.22 -3.47
CA ASN A 59 33.42 -11.18 -3.44
C ASN A 59 32.10 -10.47 -3.11
N PHE A 60 31.03 -10.89 -3.77
CA PHE A 60 29.69 -10.35 -3.54
C PHE A 60 29.12 -10.79 -2.19
N ILE A 61 28.71 -9.82 -1.38
CA ILE A 61 28.08 -10.04 -0.07
C ILE A 61 26.58 -10.32 -0.28
N ARG A 62 26.10 -11.49 0.16
CA ARG A 62 24.76 -12.01 -0.21
C ARG A 62 23.70 -11.85 0.87
N ASP A 63 24.11 -11.58 2.09
CA ASP A 63 23.30 -11.62 3.31
C ASP A 63 22.93 -10.23 3.84
N LEU A 64 23.14 -9.18 3.04
CA LEU A 64 22.69 -7.84 3.37
C LEU A 64 21.17 -7.75 3.41
N THR A 65 20.68 -7.01 4.39
CA THR A 65 19.28 -6.73 4.63
C THR A 65 18.97 -5.28 4.27
N LYS A 66 17.68 -4.95 4.18
CA LYS A 66 17.22 -3.58 3.94
C LYS A 66 17.79 -2.60 4.97
N GLU A 67 17.95 -3.05 6.21
CA GLU A 67 18.43 -2.27 7.35
C GLU A 67 19.91 -1.85 7.22
N ASP A 68 20.66 -2.50 6.34
CA ASP A 68 22.05 -2.16 6.04
C ASP A 68 22.19 -0.99 5.04
N PHE A 69 21.07 -0.47 4.51
CA PHE A 69 21.04 0.58 3.50
C PHE A 69 20.30 1.83 4.00
N GLN A 70 20.78 3.00 3.57
CA GLN A 70 20.09 4.27 3.69
C GLN A 70 20.07 4.96 2.33
N VAL A 71 18.88 5.28 1.83
CA VAL A 71 18.70 6.11 0.64
C VAL A 71 18.45 7.54 1.08
N VAL A 72 19.16 8.50 0.49
CA VAL A 72 19.05 9.92 0.81
C VAL A 72 18.91 10.71 -0.48
N GLU A 73 17.96 11.65 -0.50
CA GLU A 73 17.78 12.61 -1.60
C GLU A 73 17.84 14.02 -1.02
N ASP A 74 18.73 14.86 -1.55
CA ASP A 74 18.99 16.21 -1.04
C ASP A 74 19.24 16.28 0.47
N GLY A 75 19.95 15.28 1.00
CA GLY A 75 20.25 15.17 2.44
C GLY A 75 19.08 14.66 3.30
N LYS A 76 17.93 14.33 2.71
CA LYS A 76 16.76 13.79 3.42
C LYS A 76 16.65 12.27 3.22
N PRO A 77 16.51 11.48 4.30
CA PRO A 77 16.28 10.04 4.18
C PRO A 77 14.99 9.73 3.42
N GLN A 78 15.06 8.76 2.51
CA GLN A 78 13.94 8.22 1.77
C GLN A 78 13.58 6.83 2.30
N ALA A 79 12.29 6.53 2.36
CA ALA A 79 11.82 5.21 2.74
C ALA A 79 12.13 4.22 1.62
N ILE A 80 12.71 3.08 1.99
CA ILE A 80 12.82 1.93 1.09
C ILE A 80 11.54 1.12 1.27
N ASP A 81 10.66 1.05 0.27
CA ASP A 81 9.41 0.28 0.37
C ASP A 81 9.61 -1.19 -0.02
N THR A 82 10.38 -1.41 -1.09
CA THR A 82 10.71 -2.74 -1.62
C THR A 82 12.22 -2.98 -1.56
N PHE A 83 12.61 -4.21 -1.27
CA PHE A 83 14.00 -4.64 -1.27
C PHE A 83 14.08 -6.07 -1.79
N ALA A 84 14.98 -6.31 -2.74
CA ALA A 84 15.15 -7.63 -3.34
C ALA A 84 16.62 -7.86 -3.70
N LEU A 85 17.07 -9.10 -3.52
CA LEU A 85 18.35 -9.56 -4.03
C LEU A 85 18.20 -10.00 -5.48
N VAL A 86 18.90 -9.33 -6.40
CA VAL A 86 18.98 -9.72 -7.81
C VAL A 86 20.18 -10.66 -8.00
N ASN A 87 19.91 -11.93 -8.26
CA ASN A 87 20.94 -12.95 -8.51
C ASN A 87 20.83 -13.47 -9.94
N ILE A 88 21.63 -12.90 -10.85
CA ILE A 88 21.69 -13.30 -12.25
C ILE A 88 22.84 -14.29 -12.42
N PRO A 89 22.60 -15.55 -12.82
CA PRO A 89 23.67 -16.49 -13.13
C PRO A 89 24.54 -15.98 -14.28
N VAL A 90 25.86 -16.09 -14.14
CA VAL A 90 26.77 -15.88 -15.27
C VAL A 90 26.68 -17.11 -16.17
N GLU A 91 25.89 -17.03 -17.22
CA GLU A 91 25.89 -18.04 -18.28
C GLU A 91 27.21 -17.94 -19.05
N ARG A 92 28.03 -18.99 -18.93
CA ARG A 92 29.23 -19.13 -19.75
C ARG A 92 28.80 -19.86 -21.03
N PRO A 93 29.03 -19.30 -22.24
CA PRO A 93 28.70 -20.00 -23.47
C PRO A 93 29.34 -21.38 -23.47
N GLU A 94 28.53 -22.42 -23.67
CA GLU A 94 29.05 -23.78 -23.78
C GLU A 94 29.85 -23.89 -25.09
N VAL A 95 31.17 -23.99 -24.97
CA VAL A 95 32.00 -24.43 -26.08
C VAL A 95 31.86 -25.95 -26.18
N PRO A 96 31.42 -26.51 -27.33
CA PRO A 96 31.23 -27.96 -27.45
C PRO A 96 32.55 -28.71 -27.19
N LEU A 97 32.55 -29.59 -26.18
CA LEU A 97 33.71 -30.40 -25.79
C LEU A 97 34.21 -31.36 -26.90
N PHE A 98 33.42 -31.55 -27.97
CA PHE A 98 33.71 -32.45 -29.08
C PHE A 98 34.36 -31.75 -30.28
N ALA A 99 34.52 -30.43 -30.26
CA ALA A 99 35.17 -29.70 -31.34
C ALA A 99 36.68 -29.97 -31.32
N ARG A 100 37.12 -30.97 -32.10
CA ARG A 100 38.56 -31.28 -32.30
C ARG A 100 39.30 -30.20 -33.10
N ALA A 101 38.57 -29.29 -33.73
CA ALA A 101 39.09 -28.14 -34.46
C ALA A 101 38.23 -26.90 -34.11
N PRO A 102 38.82 -25.68 -34.09
CA PRO A 102 38.06 -24.46 -33.93
C PRO A 102 36.97 -24.37 -35.00
N ILE A 103 35.70 -24.25 -34.59
CA ILE A 103 34.63 -23.91 -35.52
C ILE A 103 34.80 -22.42 -35.81
N GLU A 104 35.14 -22.07 -37.03
CA GLU A 104 35.25 -20.67 -37.44
C GLU A 104 33.85 -20.03 -37.33
N PRO A 105 33.68 -18.99 -36.50
CA PRO A 105 32.40 -18.33 -36.37
C PRO A 105 32.15 -17.49 -37.64
N ASP A 106 31.06 -17.77 -38.35
CA ASP A 106 30.59 -16.97 -39.50
C ASP A 106 30.04 -15.58 -39.07
N VAL A 107 29.95 -15.35 -37.76
CA VAL A 107 29.43 -14.10 -37.19
C VAL A 107 30.36 -13.59 -36.09
N SER A 108 30.55 -12.28 -36.07
CA SER A 108 31.28 -11.60 -35.01
C SER A 108 30.47 -11.64 -33.72
N SER A 109 30.98 -12.32 -32.69
CA SER A 109 30.41 -12.28 -31.35
C SER A 109 30.82 -10.99 -30.63
N ASN A 110 29.87 -10.37 -29.93
CA ASN A 110 30.14 -9.25 -29.01
C ASN A 110 30.50 -9.72 -27.59
N ALA A 111 30.54 -11.04 -27.35
CA ALA A 111 30.98 -11.60 -26.09
C ALA A 111 32.49 -11.32 -25.94
N ARG A 112 32.82 -10.28 -25.18
CA ARG A 112 34.19 -10.03 -24.72
C ARG A 112 34.31 -10.73 -23.38
N ASP A 113 35.38 -11.50 -23.19
CA ASP A 113 35.69 -12.08 -21.89
C ASP A 113 35.76 -10.96 -20.85
N PHE A 114 34.90 -11.02 -19.84
CA PHE A 114 34.93 -10.11 -18.70
C PHE A 114 36.12 -10.50 -17.81
N ASN A 115 37.27 -9.84 -17.99
CA ASN A 115 38.51 -10.11 -17.26
C ASN A 115 38.66 -9.30 -15.96
N GLY A 116 37.58 -9.21 -15.17
CA GLY A 116 37.60 -8.59 -13.84
C GLY A 116 37.61 -7.07 -13.82
#